data_AF-A0A931ZHF4-F1
#
_entry.id   AF-A0A931ZHF4-F1
#
_cell.length_a   1.000
_cell.length_b   1.000
_cell.length_c   1.000
_cell.angle_alpha   90.00
_cell.angle_beta   90.00
_cell.angle_gamma   90.00
#
_symmetry.space_group_name_H-M   'P 1'
#
loop_
_entity.id
_entity.type
_entity.pdbx_description
1 polymer ?
#
loop_
_entity_poly.entity_id
_entity_poly.type
_entity_poly.pdbx_seq_one_letter_code
_entity_poly.pdbx_strand_id
1 'polypeptide(L)' 'GENLEMSFNQRYLLEVLEPINSDSVILRFSGASRPLLIQNPRDVSYLYLVMPMKSS' A
#
# COMPACT_ATOMS: atom_id res chain seq x y z
N GLY A 1 -5.74 -17.67 -0.43
CA GLY A 1 -6.38 -16.46 0.11
C GLY A 1 -7.66 -16.21 -0.67
N GLU A 2 -8.49 -15.30 -0.19
CA GLU A 2 -9.73 -14.87 -0.85
C GLU A 2 -9.41 -13.85 -1.96
N ASN A 3 -10.29 -13.75 -2.96
CA ASN A 3 -10.19 -12.70 -3.98
C ASN A 3 -10.43 -11.33 -3.31
N LEU A 4 -9.50 -10.41 -3.52
CA LEU A 4 -9.56 -9.05 -3.01
C LEU A 4 -9.37 -8.07 -4.15
N GLU A 5 -10.35 -7.20 -4.35
CA GLU A 5 -10.31 -6.10 -5.30
C GLU A 5 -10.37 -4.77 -4.54
N MET A 6 -9.45 -3.85 -4.86
CA MET A 6 -9.33 -2.56 -4.20
C MET A 6 -8.89 -1.50 -5.21
N SER A 7 -9.52 -0.34 -5.15
CA SER A 7 -9.20 0.81 -5.99
C SER A 7 -8.45 1.85 -5.18
N PHE A 8 -7.36 2.39 -5.73
CA PHE A 8 -6.55 3.42 -5.08
C PHE A 8 -6.28 4.57 -6.03
N ASN A 9 -6.03 5.75 -5.48
CA ASN A 9 -5.47 6.84 -6.27
C ASN A 9 -4.01 6.52 -6.58
N GLN A 10 -3.69 6.36 -7.88
CA GLN A 10 -2.34 6.08 -8.34
C GLN A 10 -1.30 7.08 -7.84
N ARG A 11 -1.69 8.35 -7.65
CA ARG A 11 -0.78 9.41 -7.22
C ARG A 11 -0.23 9.13 -5.82
N TYR A 12 -1.07 8.66 -4.90
CA TYR A 12 -0.63 8.32 -3.55
C TYR A 12 0.29 7.10 -3.53
N LEU A 13 0.05 6.12 -4.41
CA LEU A 13 0.96 4.99 -4.52
C LEU A 13 2.34 5.42 -5.02
N LEU A 14 2.40 6.26 -6.07
CA LEU A 14 3.67 6.77 -6.59
C LEU A 14 4.45 7.58 -5.55
N GLU A 15 3.77 8.50 -4.84
CA GLU A 15 4.38 9.32 -3.79
C GLU A 15 4.93 8.48 -2.62
N VAL A 16 4.30 7.34 -2.31
CA VAL A 16 4.79 6.42 -1.25
C VAL A 16 5.98 5.58 -1.72
N LEU A 17 6.00 5.22 -3.00
CA LEU A 17 7.05 4.36 -3.58
C LEU A 17 8.33 5.13 -3.91
N GLU A 18 8.23 6.41 -4.27
CA GLU A 18 9.37 7.25 -4.68
C GLU A 18 10.54 7.29 -3.66
N PRO A 19 10.31 7.41 -2.34
CA PRO A 19 11.40 7.46 -1.35
C PRO A 19 11.94 6.08 -0.98
N ILE A 20 11.33 4.99 -1.46
CA ILE A 20 11.74 3.63 -1.08
C ILE A 20 13.00 3.25 -1.85
N ASN A 21 14.14 3.29 -1.15
CA ASN A 21 15.41 2.80 -1.65
C ASN A 21 15.53 1.26 -1.50
N SER A 22 14.66 0.52 -2.20
CA SER A 22 14.64 -0.94 -2.22
C SER A 22 14.03 -1.45 -3.51
N ASP A 23 14.54 -2.57 -4.01
CA ASP A 23 14.04 -3.24 -5.23
C ASP A 23 12.69 -3.96 -4.99
N SER A 24 12.20 -3.96 -3.75
CA SER A 24 10.98 -4.63 -3.33
C SER A 24 10.27 -3.87 -2.22
N VAL A 25 8.96 -4.06 -2.14
CA VAL A 25 8.07 -3.49 -1.12
C VAL A 25 7.14 -4.56 -0.57
N ILE A 26 6.70 -4.39 0.68
CA ILE A 26 5.70 -5.26 1.29
C ILE A 26 4.37 -4.50 1.32
N LEU A 27 3.36 -5.08 0.68
CA LEU A 27 1.97 -4.62 0.69
C LEU A 27 1.16 -5.52 1.63
N ARG A 28 0.59 -4.95 2.70
CA ARG A 28 -0.28 -5.71 3.62
C ARG A 28 -1.72 -5.26 3.48
N PHE A 29 -2.54 -6.20 3.03
CA PHE A 29 -3.98 -6.02 2.87
C PHE A 29 -4.70 -6.55 4.10
N SER A 30 -5.67 -5.77 4.60
CA SER A 30 -6.46 -6.15 5.78
C SER A 30 -7.97 -6.24 5.48
N GLY A 31 -8.37 -6.09 4.22
CA GLY A 31 -9.77 -6.08 3.76
C GLY A 31 -10.05 -4.92 2.79
N ALA A 32 -11.10 -5.03 1.98
CA ALA A 32 -11.38 -4.12 0.86
C ALA A 32 -11.63 -2.66 1.27
N SER A 33 -12.13 -2.43 2.49
CA SER A 33 -12.41 -1.10 3.04
C SER A 33 -11.36 -0.62 4.06
N ARG A 34 -10.30 -1.40 4.27
CA ARG A 34 -9.26 -1.11 5.26
C ARG A 34 -8.04 -0.47 4.58
N PRO A 35 -7.27 0.35 5.30
CA PRO A 35 -6.04 0.91 4.76
C PRO A 35 -5.10 -0.18 4.23
N LEU A 36 -4.41 0.10 3.14
CA LEU A 36 -3.25 -0.64 2.68
C LEU A 36 -2.02 -0.16 3.46
N LEU A 37 -1.29 -1.10 4.06
CA LEU A 37 -0.01 -0.84 4.68
C LEU A 37 1.11 -1.11 3.68
N ILE A 38 2.00 -0.14 3.51
CA ILE A 38 3.19 -0.24 2.64
C ILE A 38 4.43 -0.13 3.52
N GLN A 39 5.35 -1.09 3.36
CA GLN A 39 6.58 -1.17 4.15
C GLN A 39 7.79 -1.40 3.26
N ASN A 40 8.93 -0.84 3.67
CA ASN A 40 10.22 -1.20 3.12
C ASN A 40 10.71 -2.50 3.80
N PRO A 41 11.00 -3.59 3.06
CA PRO A 41 11.50 -4.83 3.65
C PRO A 41 12.89 -4.69 4.30
N ARG A 42 13.67 -3.68 3.90
CA ARG A 42 15.00 -3.38 4.46
C ARG A 42 14.95 -2.35 5.60
N ASP A 43 13.82 -1.68 5.80
CA ASP A 43 13.64 -0.66 6.84
C ASP A 43 12.19 -0.68 7.38
N VAL A 44 12.02 -1.32 8.53
CA VAL A 44 10.70 -1.46 9.18
C VAL A 44 10.18 -0.16 9.79
N SER A 45 11.02 0.89 9.91
CA SER A 45 10.58 2.21 10.36
C SER A 45 9.84 2.98 9.28
N TYR A 46 10.05 2.62 8.02
CA TYR A 46 9.34 3.18 6.87
C TYR A 46 7.97 2.52 6.72
N LEU A 47 6.94 3.19 7.24
CA LEU A 47 5.55 2.71 7.28
C LEU A 47 4.58 3.72 6.69
N TYR A 48 3.87 3.32 5.63
CA TYR A 48 2.88 4.17 4.97
C TYR A 48 1.51 3.51 4.97
N LEU A 49 0.49 4.36 5.10
CA LEU A 49 -0.92 3.97 5.06
C LEU A 49 -1.59 4.68 3.89
N VAL A 50 -2.19 3.90 3.00
CA VAL A 50 -2.98 4.43 1.88
C VAL A 50 -4.42 3.94 2.01
N MET A 51 -5.36 4.87 2.00
CA MET A 51 -6.78 4.54 2.06
C MET A 51 -7.28 4.07 0.68
N PRO A 52 -8.02 2.95 0.60
CA PRO A 52 -8.73 2.61 -0.61
C PRO A 52 -9.80 3.66 -0.91
N MET A 53 -9.99 3.92 -2.19
CA MET A 53 -11.12 4.69 -2.69
C MET A 53 -12.35 3.78 -2.71
N LYS A 54 -13.54 4.36 -2.47
CA LYS A 54 -14.78 3.62 -2.59
C LYS A 54 -14.90 3.11 -4.03
N SER A 55 -15.01 1.80 -4.20
CA SER A 55 -15.65 1.23 -5.38
C SER A 55 -17.12 1.60 -5.29
N SER A 56 -17.62 2.36 -6.26
CA SER A 56 -19.06 2.49 -6.47
C SER A 56 -19.67 1.16 -6.90
#